data_AF-A0A820P5B9-F1
#
_entry.id   AF-A0A820P5B9-F1
#
_cell.length_a   1.000
_cell.length_b   1.000
_cell.length_c   1.000
_cell.angle_alpha   90.00
_cell.angle_beta   90.00
_cell.angle_gamma   90.00
#
_symmetry.space_group_name_H-M   'P 1'
#
loop_
_entity.id
_entity.type
_entity.pdbx_description
1 polymer ?
#
loop_
_entity_poly.entity_id
_entity_poly.type
_entity_poly.pdbx_seq_one_letter_code
_entity_poly.pdbx_strand_id
1 'polypeptide(L)' 'MATSGGEEAIAQRILRITDIAQEPLEFITPIGGYEEMPLVSLETAVEPLVPVLPAVQSHAYVAKQR' A
#
# COMPACT_ATOMS: atom_id res chain seq x y z
N MET A 1 -16.50 23.13 -25.77
CA MET A 1 -15.59 22.04 -26.17
C MET A 1 -14.73 21.70 -24.96
N ALA A 2 -15.12 20.68 -24.19
CA ALA A 2 -14.43 20.24 -22.97
C ALA A 2 -14.59 18.72 -22.85
N THR A 3 -13.83 17.95 -23.61
CA THR A 3 -13.77 16.48 -23.54
C THR A 3 -12.46 15.98 -22.94
N SER A 4 -11.51 16.87 -22.64
CA SER A 4 -10.14 16.50 -22.22
C SER A 4 -10.07 15.76 -20.88
N GLY A 5 -11.02 15.95 -19.96
CA GLY A 5 -11.00 15.27 -18.66
C GLY A 5 -11.44 13.80 -18.70
N GLY A 6 -12.20 13.39 -19.72
CA GLY A 6 -12.70 12.01 -19.84
C GLY A 6 -11.63 11.03 -20.32
N GLU A 7 -10.80 11.47 -21.28
CA GLU A 7 -9.71 10.66 -21.85
C GLU A 7 -8.61 10.40 -20.83
N GLU A 8 -8.29 11.38 -19.98
CA GLU A 8 -7.28 11.28 -18.94
C GLU A 8 -7.70 10.32 -17.81
N ALA A 9 -8.98 10.34 -17.43
CA ALA A 9 -9.54 9.41 -16.46
C ALA A 9 -9.57 7.96 -16.99
N ILE A 10 -9.85 7.79 -18.29
CA ILE A 10 -9.81 6.48 -18.95
C ILE A 10 -8.36 5.98 -19.01
N ALA A 11 -7.41 6.84 -19.40
CA ALA A 11 -6.00 6.50 -19.45
C ALA A 11 -5.46 6.07 -18.07
N GLN A 12 -5.78 6.81 -17.00
CA GLN A 12 -5.41 6.43 -15.64
C GLN A 12 -6.04 5.10 -15.19
N ARG A 13 -7.29 4.83 -15.59
CA ARG A 13 -7.97 3.59 -15.25
C ARG A 13 -7.37 2.39 -15.98
N ILE A 14 -6.95 2.58 -17.24
CA ILE A 14 -6.22 1.57 -18.03
C ILE A 14 -4.85 1.30 -17.40
N LEU A 15 -4.10 2.33 -17.00
CA LEU A 15 -2.78 2.19 -16.36
C LEU A 15 -2.83 1.31 -15.11
N ARG A 16 -3.82 1.53 -14.23
CA ARG A 16 -4.02 0.71 -13.01
C ARG A 16 -4.28 -0.77 -13.30
N ILE A 17 -4.88 -1.09 -14.44
CA ILE A 17 -5.17 -2.47 -14.85
C ILE A 17 -3.95 -3.10 -15.52
N THR A 18 -3.20 -2.33 -16.33
CA THR A 18 -1.98 -2.81 -16.98
C THR A 18 -0.84 -3.06 -16.01
N ASP A 19 -0.77 -2.35 -14.88
CA ASP A 19 0.19 -2.66 -13.82
C ASP A 19 0.00 -4.09 -13.31
N ILE A 20 -1.24 -4.54 -13.14
CA ILE A 20 -1.57 -5.92 -12.75
C ILE A 20 -1.18 -6.93 -13.84
N ALA A 21 -1.19 -6.53 -15.12
CA ALA A 21 -0.81 -7.43 -16.22
C ALA A 21 0.70 -7.73 -16.24
N GLN A 22 1.52 -6.89 -15.59
CA GLN A 22 2.96 -7.10 -15.44
C GLN A 22 3.33 -7.73 -14.09
N GLU A 23 2.39 -7.75 -13.13
CA GLU A 23 2.59 -8.45 -11.87
C GLU A 23 2.68 -9.97 -12.12
N PRO A 24 3.67 -10.65 -11.52
CA PRO A 24 3.78 -12.09 -11.63
C PRO A 24 2.52 -12.74 -11.04
N LEU A 25 1.87 -13.61 -11.82
CA LEU A 25 0.69 -14.39 -11.42
C LEU A 25 1.08 -15.51 -10.45
N GLU A 26 1.70 -15.14 -9.34
CA GLU A 26 2.17 -16.04 -8.31
C GLU A 26 1.09 -16.23 -7.24
N PHE A 27 0.78 -17.49 -6.94
CA PHE A 27 0.01 -17.82 -5.76
C PHE A 27 0.93 -17.69 -4.54
N ILE A 28 0.82 -16.54 -3.87
CA ILE A 28 1.54 -16.31 -2.62
C ILE A 28 0.94 -17.23 -1.55
N THR A 29 1.81 -17.87 -0.78
CA THR A 29 1.36 -18.67 0.37
C THR A 29 0.62 -17.74 1.34
N PRO A 30 -0.55 -18.15 1.86
CA PRO A 30 -1.24 -17.39 2.90
C PRO A 30 -0.28 -17.06 4.04
N ILE A 31 -0.44 -15.86 4.60
CA ILE A 31 0.32 -15.47 5.80
C ILE A 31 -0.10 -16.42 6.93
N GLY A 32 0.77 -17.38 7.25
CA GLY A 32 0.60 -18.33 8.35
C GLY A 32 1.44 -17.94 9.57
N GLY A 33 1.27 -18.67 10.67
CA GLY A 33 1.96 -18.41 11.94
C GLY A 33 1.23 -17.45 12.88
N TYR A 34 0.02 -17.03 12.50
CA TYR A 34 -0.85 -16.16 13.29
C TYR A 34 -2.08 -16.91 13.83
N GLU A 35 -2.17 -18.22 13.62
CA GLU A 35 -3.33 -19.05 13.98
C GLU A 35 -3.55 -19.10 15.50
N GLU A 36 -2.46 -19.00 16.27
CA GLU A 36 -2.50 -18.96 17.74
C GLU A 36 -2.43 -17.53 18.30
N MET A 37 -2.33 -16.50 17.44
CA MET A 37 -2.31 -15.13 17.94
C MET A 37 -3.69 -14.72 18.44
N PRO A 38 -3.78 -14.12 19.64
CA PRO A 38 -5.05 -13.63 20.14
C PRO A 38 -5.56 -12.50 19.27
N LEU A 39 -6.87 -12.48 19.02
CA LEU A 39 -7.53 -11.32 18.43
C LEU A 39 -7.46 -10.16 19.43
N VAL A 40 -6.85 -9.07 19.02
CA VAL A 40 -6.69 -7.85 19.81
C VAL A 40 -7.38 -6.67 19.14
N SER A 41 -7.60 -5.59 19.88
CA SER A 41 -8.09 -4.34 19.31
C SER A 41 -7.02 -3.70 18.43
N LEU A 42 -7.44 -2.79 17.54
CA LEU A 42 -6.50 -2.07 16.67
C LEU A 42 -5.49 -1.27 17.49
N GLU A 43 -5.93 -0.64 18.57
CA GLU A 43 -5.10 0.17 19.47
C GLU A 43 -3.96 -0.66 20.07
N THR A 44 -4.27 -1.89 20.48
CA THR A 44 -3.28 -2.83 21.03
C THR A 44 -2.32 -3.33 19.95
N ALA A 45 -2.82 -3.60 18.74
CA ALA A 45 -2.00 -4.07 17.64
C ALA A 45 -0.95 -3.04 17.17
N VAL A 46 -1.25 -1.74 17.29
CA VAL A 46 -0.37 -0.66 16.82
C VAL A 46 0.60 -0.14 17.88
N GLU A 47 0.37 -0.41 19.17
CA GLU A 47 1.27 0.01 20.26
C GLU A 47 2.75 -0.35 20.02
N PRO A 48 3.10 -1.59 19.60
CA PRO A 48 4.49 -1.97 19.35
C PRO A 48 5.16 -1.20 18.20
N LEU A 49 4.38 -0.52 17.35
CA LEU A 49 4.89 0.22 16.19
C LEU A 49 5.37 1.63 16.56
N VAL A 50 4.99 2.15 17.73
CA VAL A 50 5.33 3.52 18.17
C VAL A 50 6.84 3.83 18.09
N PRO A 51 7.76 2.94 18.54
CA PRO A 51 9.20 3.21 18.47
C PRO A 51 9.76 3.37 17.04
N VAL A 52 9.07 2.83 16.03
CA VAL A 52 9.48 2.90 14.62
C VAL A 52 9.05 4.22 13.95
N LEU A 53 8.05 4.93 14.49
CA LEU A 53 7.50 6.15 13.89
C LEU A 53 8.54 7.24 13.58
N PRO A 54 9.52 7.56 14.46
CA PRO A 54 10.51 8.59 14.16
C PRO A 54 11.38 8.27 12.95
N ALA A 55 11.74 7.00 12.76
CA ALA A 55 12.53 6.55 11.63
C ALA A 55 11.73 6.64 10.32
N VAL A 56 10.47 6.20 10.34
CA VAL A 56 9.55 6.30 9.19
C VAL A 56 9.35 7.75 8.77
N GLN A 57 9.10 8.65 9.74
CA GLN A 57 8.95 10.08 9.47
C GLN A 57 10.21 10.68 8.83
N SER A 58 11.38 10.32 9.35
CA SER A 58 12.66 10.80 8.83
C SER A 58 12.89 10.34 7.39
N HIS A 59 12.64 9.06 7.09
CA HIS A 59 12.76 8.52 5.73
C HIS A 59 11.75 9.14 4.78
N ALA A 60 10.50 9.30 5.20
CA ALA A 60 9.46 9.95 4.38
C ALA A 60 9.82 11.40 4.07
N TYR A 61 10.38 12.14 5.03
CA TYR A 61 10.85 13.50 4.83
C TYR A 61 11.97 13.58 3.78
N VAL A 62 12.98 12.72 3.88
CA VAL A 62 14.08 12.66 2.90
C VAL A 62 13.58 12.28 1.52
N ALA A 63 12.66 11.31 1.42
CA ALA A 63 12.08 10.89 0.15
C ALA A 63 11.31 12.03 -0.52
N LYS A 64 10.61 12.87 0.25
CA LYS A 64 9.87 14.03 -0.27
C LYS A 64 10.77 15.16 -0.79
N GLN A 65 12.02 15.22 -0.34
CA GLN A 65 13.00 16.24 -0.76
C GLN A 65 13.73 15.87 -2.06
N ARG A 66 13.56 14.64 -2.56
CA ARG A 66 14.09 14.19 -3.87
C ARG A 66 13.04 14.41 -4.95
#